data_AF-A0AAN3A9L6-F1
#
_entry.id   AF-A0AAN3A9L6-F1
#
_cell.length_a   1.000
_cell.length_b   1.000
_cell.length_c   1.000
_cell.angle_alpha   90.00
_cell.angle_beta   90.00
_cell.angle_gamma   90.00
#
_symmetry.space_group_name_H-M   'P 1'
#
loop_
_entity.id
_entity.type
_entity.pdbx_description
1 polymer ?
#
loop_
_entity_poly.entity_id
_entity_poly.type
_entity_poly.pdbx_seq_one_letter_code
_entity_poly.pdbx_strand_id
1 'polypeptide(L)'
;MLNRHNMLNNRYLIYLFIISFLFSSCTDSNIANKFDNEKAENDQIVLTPEEFASIAYDNPQELTIEEISNIVANFQNNIEVGDKIATRNSETTKISIRKKYYVAEENNIIKNIADTRSTTSKGPTVPIFEVELSNNEGNKSLAVICGDERVPEVLYYVDNYTSHSEIATEARYLLELSKKNVFLDIQQIECMRSTKRDSTLHKIAQQLNIPQKNVSYSDFKDRIITTDEISTRNNNPGNQSGGVSRPQSNVVGFVNPLSKVSWTQNDPYNYGRPIMMIYDGYGGEREGHLAVGCANVAIGILFSIVKPDMYLANSQKVDWDYATSVEFIKFTQGYPEASSPEDLVNMITGLFAQIATATDSHPSYEEKDLLDVNTGKTYKKSVITQTETPTINTINYLKSMVNFYGNQNNKFNGNLAKQSLFERKPVFLCGPGHIVDDNGKILGNGGGHAWLIDGVVITKRQHQAGYDHYWSVNMGWGKRSRVYFRTSNDLQDCDVVFPDDDNNNIAYYTQEMTMLYNITRK
;
A
#
# COMPACT_ATOMS: atom_id res chain seq x y z
N MET A 1 -68.20 3.74 0.44
CA MET A 1 -68.20 2.51 -0.39
C MET A 1 -67.31 2.75 -1.59
N LEU A 2 -66.51 1.74 -1.97
CA LEU A 2 -65.42 1.71 -2.97
C LEU A 2 -64.18 2.55 -2.58
N ASN A 3 -62.94 2.07 -2.60
CA ASN A 3 -62.41 0.74 -2.88
C ASN A 3 -61.06 0.58 -2.14
N ARG A 4 -61.06 -0.21 -1.06
CA ARG A 4 -59.88 -0.49 -0.21
C ARG A 4 -59.20 -1.80 -0.65
N HIS A 5 -59.01 -1.99 -1.96
CA HIS A 5 -58.53 -3.25 -2.54
C HIS A 5 -57.37 -3.13 -3.54
N ASN A 6 -56.81 -1.93 -3.77
CA ASN A 6 -55.72 -1.75 -4.75
C ASN A 6 -54.34 -1.41 -4.15
N MET A 7 -54.15 -1.43 -2.83
CA MET A 7 -52.83 -1.17 -2.22
C MET A 7 -52.14 -2.38 -1.59
N LEU A 8 -52.80 -3.55 -1.51
CA LEU A 8 -52.17 -4.77 -0.99
C LEU A 8 -51.53 -5.64 -2.08
N ASN A 9 -51.92 -5.51 -3.35
CA ASN A 9 -51.34 -6.33 -4.42
C ASN A 9 -49.97 -5.85 -4.92
N ASN A 10 -49.58 -4.58 -4.68
CA ASN A 10 -48.29 -4.06 -5.14
C ASN A 10 -47.10 -4.40 -4.23
N ARG A 11 -47.33 -4.83 -2.98
CA ARG A 11 -46.23 -5.25 -2.10
C ARG A 11 -45.83 -6.71 -2.33
N TYR A 12 -46.79 -7.60 -2.60
CA TYR A 12 -46.49 -9.00 -2.93
C TYR A 12 -45.84 -9.16 -4.31
N LEU A 13 -46.16 -8.29 -5.28
CA LEU A 13 -45.51 -8.27 -6.59
C LEU A 13 -44.01 -7.88 -6.51
N ILE A 14 -43.64 -6.96 -5.61
CA ILE A 14 -42.22 -6.57 -5.41
C ILE A 14 -41.44 -7.67 -4.69
N TYR A 15 -42.04 -8.36 -3.71
CA TYR A 15 -41.40 -9.53 -3.08
C TYR A 15 -41.31 -10.75 -4.03
N LEU A 16 -42.26 -10.93 -4.96
CA LEU A 16 -42.19 -11.96 -6.01
C LEU A 16 -41.08 -11.70 -7.03
N PHE A 17 -40.78 -10.44 -7.34
CA PHE A 17 -39.63 -10.08 -8.19
C PHE A 17 -38.28 -10.24 -7.48
N ILE A 18 -38.21 -10.04 -6.15
CA ILE A 18 -36.94 -10.18 -5.41
C ILE A 18 -36.59 -11.66 -5.13
N ILE A 19 -37.60 -12.54 -4.97
CA ILE A 19 -37.37 -13.98 -4.77
C ILE A 19 -37.04 -14.70 -6.08
N SER A 20 -37.47 -14.19 -7.24
CA SER A 20 -37.09 -14.75 -8.55
C SER A 20 -35.67 -14.37 -9.00
N PHE A 21 -35.03 -13.35 -8.40
CA PHE A 21 -33.60 -13.08 -8.60
C PHE A 21 -32.67 -13.93 -7.71
N LEU A 22 -33.19 -14.58 -6.67
CA LEU A 22 -32.40 -15.45 -5.78
C LEU A 22 -32.39 -16.93 -6.20
N PHE A 23 -33.22 -17.32 -7.19
CA PHE A 23 -33.27 -18.69 -7.72
C PHE A 23 -32.99 -18.81 -9.23
N SER A 24 -32.53 -17.73 -9.89
CA SER A 24 -32.12 -17.76 -11.31
C SER A 24 -30.60 -17.60 -11.56
N SER A 25 -29.76 -17.86 -10.56
CA SER A 25 -28.30 -18.02 -10.77
C SER A 25 -27.86 -19.48 -10.98
N CYS A 26 -28.77 -20.35 -11.41
CA CYS A 26 -28.46 -21.68 -11.90
C CYS A 26 -29.32 -21.98 -13.13
N THR A 27 -28.92 -21.45 -14.28
CA THR A 27 -29.07 -22.09 -15.61
C THR A 27 -28.30 -21.24 -16.62
N ASP A 28 -27.01 -21.51 -16.80
CA ASP A 28 -26.37 -21.22 -18.08
C ASP A 28 -26.97 -22.19 -19.10
N SER A 29 -28.02 -21.73 -19.78
CA SER A 29 -28.56 -22.43 -20.95
C SER A 29 -27.96 -21.81 -22.20
N ASN A 30 -27.12 -22.62 -22.86
CA ASN A 30 -26.79 -22.58 -24.28
C ASN A 30 -26.06 -21.33 -24.80
N ILE A 31 -24.75 -21.27 -24.57
CA ILE A 31 -23.82 -20.89 -25.66
C ILE A 31 -23.48 -22.17 -26.43
N ALA A 32 -24.47 -22.68 -27.18
CA ALA A 32 -24.22 -23.68 -28.20
C ALA A 32 -23.76 -22.95 -29.46
N ASN A 33 -22.50 -22.53 -29.49
CA ASN A 33 -21.83 -22.30 -30.76
C ASN A 33 -21.67 -23.66 -31.43
N LYS A 34 -22.25 -23.79 -32.62
CA LYS A 34 -21.98 -24.89 -33.55
C LYS A 34 -20.46 -24.98 -33.75
N PHE A 35 -19.83 -25.96 -33.11
CA PHE A 35 -18.56 -26.49 -33.56
C PHE A 35 -18.88 -27.61 -34.54
N ASP A 36 -18.62 -27.34 -35.81
CA ASP A 36 -18.65 -28.35 -36.85
C ASP A 36 -17.70 -29.50 -36.47
N ASN A 37 -18.15 -30.72 -36.80
CA ASN A 37 -17.42 -31.96 -36.59
C ASN A 37 -16.12 -31.98 -37.40
N GLU A 38 -15.06 -31.45 -36.83
CA GLU A 38 -13.71 -31.93 -37.06
C GLU A 38 -13.16 -32.38 -35.70
N LYS A 39 -12.60 -33.60 -35.64
CA LYS A 39 -11.83 -34.07 -34.48
C LYS A 39 -10.68 -33.08 -34.26
N ALA A 40 -10.90 -32.06 -33.43
CA ALA A 40 -9.89 -31.11 -33.04
C ALA A 40 -9.26 -31.57 -31.72
N GLU A 41 -7.97 -31.89 -31.77
CA GLU A 41 -7.08 -31.91 -30.61
C GLU A 41 -7.12 -30.54 -29.91
N ASN A 42 -8.04 -30.30 -28.96
CA ASN A 42 -7.86 -29.27 -27.94
C ASN A 42 -8.87 -29.41 -26.79
N ASP A 43 -8.43 -30.14 -25.78
CA ASP A 43 -9.22 -30.67 -24.67
C ASP A 43 -9.19 -29.71 -23.45
N GLN A 44 -9.39 -28.41 -23.68
CA GLN A 44 -9.26 -27.34 -22.66
C GLN A 44 -10.41 -27.35 -21.64
N ILE A 45 -10.09 -27.17 -20.36
CA ILE A 45 -11.04 -27.09 -19.25
C ILE A 45 -11.23 -25.62 -18.87
N VAL A 46 -12.44 -25.10 -19.04
CA VAL A 46 -12.75 -23.69 -18.73
C VAL A 46 -13.36 -23.57 -17.35
N LEU A 47 -12.66 -22.88 -16.44
CA LEU A 47 -13.10 -22.62 -15.07
C LEU A 47 -13.26 -21.13 -14.82
N THR A 48 -14.17 -20.74 -13.93
CA THR A 48 -14.12 -19.40 -13.33
C THR A 48 -12.90 -19.29 -12.40
N PRO A 49 -12.41 -18.09 -12.07
CA PRO A 49 -11.31 -17.94 -11.11
C PRO A 49 -11.61 -18.60 -9.76
N GLU A 50 -12.86 -18.53 -9.29
CA GLU A 50 -13.27 -19.15 -8.02
C GLU A 50 -13.31 -20.68 -8.11
N GLU A 51 -13.78 -21.23 -9.24
CA GLU A 51 -13.71 -22.66 -9.52
C GLU A 51 -12.25 -23.14 -9.54
N PHE A 52 -11.36 -22.41 -10.23
CA PHE A 52 -9.94 -22.72 -10.24
C PHE A 52 -9.32 -22.68 -8.83
N ALA A 53 -9.49 -21.58 -8.09
CA ALA A 53 -8.95 -21.41 -6.74
C ALA A 53 -9.44 -22.50 -5.78
N SER A 54 -10.65 -23.03 -5.98
CA SER A 54 -11.21 -24.13 -5.17
C SER A 54 -10.47 -25.47 -5.32
N ILE A 55 -9.67 -25.64 -6.39
CA ILE A 55 -8.95 -26.89 -6.68
C ILE A 55 -7.42 -26.75 -6.82
N ALA A 56 -6.90 -25.54 -6.99
CA ALA A 56 -5.49 -25.32 -7.31
C ALA A 56 -4.53 -25.54 -6.14
N TYR A 57 -5.00 -25.38 -4.90
CA TYR A 57 -4.16 -25.26 -3.70
C TYR A 57 -4.46 -26.34 -2.64
N ASP A 58 -4.45 -27.61 -3.05
CA ASP A 58 -4.67 -28.72 -2.12
C ASP A 58 -3.57 -28.83 -1.07
N ASN A 59 -2.32 -28.61 -1.49
CA ASN A 59 -1.14 -28.63 -0.64
C ASN A 59 -0.30 -27.37 -0.89
N PRO A 60 -0.67 -26.22 -0.30
CA PRO A 60 0.03 -24.95 -0.50
C PRO A 60 1.54 -25.06 -0.30
N GLN A 61 2.31 -24.73 -1.33
CA GLN A 61 3.76 -24.68 -1.32
C GLN A 61 4.30 -23.29 -1.03
N GLU A 62 5.52 -23.27 -0.51
CA GLU A 62 6.32 -22.05 -0.46
C GLU A 62 7.01 -21.84 -1.80
N LEU A 63 7.04 -20.59 -2.26
CA LEU A 63 7.72 -20.19 -3.49
C LEU A 63 9.24 -20.40 -3.41
N THR A 64 9.80 -20.80 -4.55
CA THR A 64 11.25 -20.92 -4.75
C THR A 64 11.92 -19.55 -4.89
N ILE A 65 13.24 -19.50 -4.69
CA ILE A 65 14.04 -18.27 -4.87
C ILE A 65 13.92 -17.72 -6.30
N GLU A 66 13.82 -18.60 -7.31
CA GLU A 66 13.62 -18.21 -8.71
C GLU A 66 12.27 -17.51 -8.89
N GLU A 67 11.19 -18.06 -8.32
CA GLU A 67 9.86 -17.45 -8.37
C GLU A 67 9.82 -16.10 -7.66
N ILE A 68 10.42 -16.00 -6.46
CA ILE A 68 10.55 -14.73 -5.73
C ILE A 68 11.30 -13.69 -6.59
N SER A 69 12.40 -14.08 -7.23
CA SER A 69 13.17 -13.17 -8.09
C SER A 69 12.37 -12.69 -9.30
N ASN A 70 11.60 -13.58 -9.91
CA ASN A 70 10.73 -13.25 -11.05
C ASN A 70 9.59 -12.29 -10.66
N ILE A 71 8.97 -12.51 -9.50
CA ILE A 71 7.90 -11.64 -8.97
C ILE A 71 8.44 -10.22 -8.76
N VAL A 72 9.61 -10.11 -8.11
CA VAL A 72 10.25 -8.83 -7.82
C VAL A 72 10.65 -8.10 -9.11
N ALA A 73 11.27 -8.81 -10.07
CA ALA A 73 11.66 -8.22 -11.35
C ALA A 73 10.43 -7.76 -12.16
N ASN A 74 9.35 -8.54 -12.16
CA ASN A 74 8.10 -8.16 -12.82
C ASN A 74 7.49 -6.91 -12.16
N PHE A 75 7.40 -6.90 -10.83
CA PHE A 75 6.91 -5.74 -10.10
C PHE A 75 7.72 -4.47 -10.38
N GLN A 76 9.06 -4.57 -10.37
CA GLN A 76 9.94 -3.44 -10.70
C GLN A 76 9.65 -2.91 -12.10
N ASN A 77 9.57 -3.78 -13.11
CA ASN A 77 9.21 -3.38 -14.48
C ASN A 77 7.85 -2.67 -14.54
N ASN A 78 6.89 -3.10 -13.72
CA ASN A 78 5.54 -2.56 -13.67
C ASN A 78 5.47 -1.15 -13.05
N ILE A 79 6.29 -0.85 -12.04
CA ILE A 79 6.36 0.49 -11.44
C ILE A 79 7.27 1.45 -12.22
N GLU A 80 8.23 0.93 -13.00
CA GLU A 80 9.18 1.72 -13.79
C GLU A 80 8.65 2.17 -15.17
N VAL A 81 7.46 1.73 -15.60
CA VAL A 81 6.85 2.09 -16.91
C VAL A 81 6.78 3.62 -17.16
N GLY A 82 6.96 4.45 -16.13
CA GLY A 82 7.02 5.91 -16.19
C GLY A 82 8.39 6.58 -16.34
N ASP A 83 9.48 5.97 -15.87
CA ASP A 83 10.79 6.62 -15.81
C ASP A 83 11.65 6.16 -16.98
N LYS A 84 11.57 6.88 -18.11
CA LYS A 84 12.30 6.62 -19.36
C LYS A 84 12.34 5.13 -19.71
N ILE A 85 11.44 4.68 -20.61
CA ILE A 85 11.52 3.35 -21.27
C ILE A 85 12.96 2.87 -21.25
N ALA A 86 13.28 2.00 -20.30
CA ALA A 86 14.60 1.46 -20.20
C ALA A 86 14.78 0.73 -21.52
N THR A 87 15.60 1.30 -22.40
CA THR A 87 16.05 0.61 -23.61
C THR A 87 16.42 -0.80 -23.17
N ARG A 88 15.98 -1.82 -23.90
CA ARG A 88 16.10 -3.29 -23.67
C ARG A 88 17.49 -3.83 -23.21
N ASN A 89 18.43 -2.95 -22.93
CA ASN A 89 19.74 -3.11 -22.31
C ASN A 89 19.82 -2.61 -20.84
N SER A 90 18.73 -2.50 -20.07
CA SER A 90 18.87 -2.31 -18.62
C SER A 90 19.54 -3.56 -18.03
N GLU A 91 20.81 -3.42 -17.67
CA GLU A 91 21.63 -4.45 -17.04
C GLU A 91 20.87 -5.05 -15.85
N THR A 92 20.92 -6.38 -15.71
CA THR A 92 20.14 -7.13 -14.71
C THR A 92 20.36 -6.59 -13.30
N THR A 93 19.30 -6.06 -12.68
CA THR A 93 19.27 -5.70 -11.25
C THR A 93 19.69 -6.91 -10.43
N LYS A 94 20.68 -6.75 -9.56
CA LYS A 94 21.14 -7.83 -8.69
C LYS A 94 20.11 -8.01 -7.57
N ILE A 95 19.52 -9.20 -7.50
CA ILE A 95 18.53 -9.58 -6.52
C ILE A 95 19.20 -10.45 -5.45
N SER A 96 18.95 -10.14 -4.18
CA SER A 96 19.44 -10.93 -3.05
C SER A 96 18.40 -11.04 -1.95
N ILE A 97 18.20 -12.24 -1.40
CA ILE A 97 17.33 -12.44 -0.24
C ILE A 97 18.10 -12.02 1.00
N ARG A 98 17.61 -10.98 1.68
CA ARG A 98 18.18 -10.47 2.93
C ARG A 98 17.70 -11.29 4.13
N LYS A 99 16.39 -11.57 4.15
CA LYS A 99 15.73 -12.24 5.27
C LYS A 99 14.57 -13.07 4.76
N LYS A 100 14.37 -14.22 5.38
CA LYS A 100 13.17 -15.04 5.28
C LYS A 100 12.65 -15.25 6.70
N TYR A 101 11.36 -15.07 6.90
CA TYR A 101 10.70 -15.35 8.18
C TYR A 101 9.26 -15.81 7.94
N TYR A 102 8.58 -16.27 8.98
CA TYR A 102 7.17 -16.64 8.91
C TYR A 102 6.33 -15.70 9.75
N VAL A 103 5.10 -15.47 9.33
CA VAL A 103 4.12 -14.72 10.10
C VAL A 103 2.87 -15.55 10.35
N ALA A 104 2.20 -15.30 11.48
CA ALA A 104 0.82 -15.74 11.71
C ALA A 104 0.00 -14.59 12.29
N GLU A 105 -1.31 -14.68 12.08
CA GLU A 105 -2.29 -13.80 12.71
C GLU A 105 -2.76 -14.40 14.04
N GLU A 106 -2.62 -13.63 15.12
CA GLU A 106 -3.18 -13.94 16.44
C GLU A 106 -3.87 -12.70 17.00
N ASN A 107 -5.18 -12.76 17.26
CA ASN A 107 -5.97 -11.65 17.82
C ASN A 107 -5.81 -10.32 17.04
N ASN A 108 -5.84 -10.35 15.70
CA ASN A 108 -5.58 -9.20 14.80
C ASN A 108 -4.13 -8.65 14.80
N ILE A 109 -3.20 -9.30 15.50
CA ILE A 109 -1.78 -8.95 15.51
C ILE A 109 -1.05 -9.91 14.57
N ILE A 110 -0.26 -9.34 13.66
CA ILE A 110 0.65 -10.13 12.83
C ILE A 110 1.94 -10.36 13.63
N LYS A 111 2.16 -11.61 14.02
CA LYS A 111 3.35 -12.00 14.79
C LYS A 111 4.38 -12.66 13.89
N ASN A 112 5.63 -12.22 14.02
CA ASN A 112 6.76 -12.96 13.48
C ASN A 112 6.94 -14.24 14.30
N ILE A 113 6.89 -15.38 13.63
CA ILE A 113 7.24 -16.67 14.19
C ILE A 113 8.60 -17.05 13.61
N ALA A 114 9.41 -17.76 14.40
CA ALA A 114 10.81 -18.15 14.11
C ALA A 114 11.12 -18.49 12.62
N ASP A 115 12.41 -18.52 12.25
CA ASP A 115 12.88 -18.80 10.88
C ASP A 115 12.47 -20.19 10.31
N THR A 116 11.79 -21.01 11.11
CA THR A 116 11.23 -22.31 10.74
C THR A 116 9.72 -22.33 10.98
N ARG A 117 8.96 -23.04 10.13
CA ARG A 117 7.51 -23.23 10.29
C ARG A 117 7.23 -23.78 11.70
N SER A 118 6.66 -22.96 12.57
CA SER A 118 6.29 -23.40 13.92
C SER A 118 5.08 -24.32 13.87
N THR A 119 5.13 -25.40 14.64
CA THR A 119 4.02 -26.35 14.82
C THR A 119 3.01 -25.90 15.88
N THR A 120 3.22 -24.75 16.54
CA THR A 120 2.40 -24.29 17.67
C THR A 120 1.41 -23.16 17.36
N SER A 121 1.43 -22.58 16.14
CA SER A 121 0.46 -21.55 15.76
C SER A 121 -0.92 -22.19 15.49
N LYS A 122 -1.99 -21.58 16.02
CA LYS A 122 -3.37 -22.07 15.83
C LYS A 122 -3.93 -21.81 14.42
N GLY A 123 -3.24 -21.00 13.61
CA GLY A 123 -3.67 -20.59 12.26
C GLY A 123 -2.62 -20.84 11.18
N PRO A 124 -2.92 -20.50 9.91
CA PRO A 124 -1.98 -20.63 8.80
C PRO A 124 -0.73 -19.79 9.06
N THR A 125 0.43 -20.33 8.70
CA THR A 125 1.69 -19.58 8.69
C THR A 125 2.02 -19.16 7.26
N VAL A 126 2.42 -17.90 7.08
CA VAL A 126 2.74 -17.34 5.77
C VAL A 126 4.24 -17.02 5.72
N PRO A 127 5.01 -17.60 4.77
CA PRO A 127 6.40 -17.23 4.56
C PRO A 127 6.51 -15.83 3.94
N ILE A 128 7.43 -15.02 4.47
CA ILE A 128 7.72 -13.66 4.01
C ILE A 128 9.20 -13.54 3.67
N PHE A 129 9.47 -12.91 2.53
CA PHE A 129 10.83 -12.66 2.04
C PHE A 129 11.10 -11.16 1.98
N GLU A 130 12.21 -10.72 2.57
CA GLU A 130 12.81 -9.41 2.33
C GLU A 130 13.90 -9.56 1.26
N VAL A 131 13.72 -8.87 0.15
CA VAL A 131 14.58 -8.95 -1.02
C VAL A 131 15.19 -7.59 -1.28
N GLU A 132 16.52 -7.53 -1.24
CA GLU A 132 17.28 -6.35 -1.62
C GLU A 132 17.56 -6.41 -3.13
N LEU A 133 17.20 -5.33 -3.81
CA LEU A 133 17.55 -5.05 -5.19
C LEU A 133 18.69 -4.04 -5.19
N SER A 134 19.76 -4.30 -5.93
CA SER A 134 20.87 -3.36 -6.11
C SER A 134 21.07 -3.03 -7.58
N ASN A 135 21.15 -1.74 -7.89
CA ASN A 135 21.59 -1.27 -9.20
C ASN A 135 23.11 -1.02 -9.22
N ASN A 136 23.69 -0.88 -10.42
CA ASN A 136 25.14 -0.65 -10.57
C ASN A 136 25.60 0.75 -10.09
N GLU A 137 24.66 1.66 -9.84
CA GLU A 137 24.92 3.00 -9.28
C GLU A 137 25.02 2.98 -7.74
N GLY A 138 24.81 1.81 -7.13
CA GLY A 138 24.87 1.63 -5.67
C GLY A 138 23.58 2.00 -4.94
N ASN A 139 22.50 2.36 -5.66
CA ASN A 139 21.18 2.50 -5.07
C ASN A 139 20.61 1.12 -4.77
N LYS A 140 19.96 1.02 -3.62
CA LYS A 140 19.32 -0.20 -3.15
C LYS A 140 17.83 0.04 -2.99
N SER A 141 17.02 -0.92 -3.37
CA SER A 141 15.58 -0.94 -3.07
C SER A 141 15.27 -2.20 -2.27
N LEU A 142 14.21 -2.15 -1.48
CA LEU A 142 13.76 -3.28 -0.67
C LEU A 142 12.34 -3.66 -1.08
N ALA A 143 12.15 -4.93 -1.43
CA ALA A 143 10.84 -5.53 -1.63
C ALA A 143 10.54 -6.51 -0.48
N VAL A 144 9.30 -6.53 -0.01
CA VAL A 144 8.76 -7.55 0.89
C VAL A 144 7.73 -8.37 0.12
N ILE A 145 7.89 -9.69 0.09
CA ILE A 145 7.13 -10.58 -0.79
C ILE A 145 6.47 -11.69 0.04
N CYS A 146 5.22 -12.01 -0.28
CA CYS A 146 4.56 -13.20 0.22
C CYS A 146 5.06 -14.43 -0.54
N GLY A 147 5.63 -15.39 0.20
CA GLY A 147 6.13 -16.64 -0.32
C GLY A 147 5.10 -17.76 -0.41
N ASP A 148 3.82 -17.50 -0.12
CA ASP A 148 2.77 -18.50 -0.20
C ASP A 148 2.22 -18.54 -1.63
N GLU A 149 2.20 -19.72 -2.26
CA GLU A 149 1.75 -19.85 -3.67
C GLU A 149 0.30 -19.43 -3.91
N ARG A 150 -0.52 -19.34 -2.85
CA ARG A 150 -1.89 -18.84 -2.93
C ARG A 150 -1.95 -17.33 -3.17
N VAL A 151 -0.93 -16.58 -2.72
CA VAL A 151 -0.84 -15.12 -2.83
C VAL A 151 0.61 -14.70 -3.16
N PRO A 152 1.13 -15.03 -4.36
CA PRO A 152 2.54 -14.85 -4.72
C PRO A 152 2.84 -13.41 -5.17
N GLU A 153 2.67 -12.43 -4.26
CA GLU A 153 2.68 -11.01 -4.61
C GLU A 153 3.68 -10.21 -3.77
N VAL A 154 4.19 -9.11 -4.34
CA VAL A 154 4.90 -8.07 -3.57
C VAL A 154 3.90 -7.42 -2.62
N LEU A 155 4.27 -7.26 -1.35
CA LEU A 155 3.46 -6.64 -0.30
C LEU A 155 3.85 -5.19 -0.09
N TYR A 156 5.15 -4.91 -0.14
CA TYR A 156 5.72 -3.61 0.14
C TYR A 156 6.98 -3.42 -0.69
N TYR A 157 7.18 -2.21 -1.19
CA TYR A 157 8.38 -1.83 -1.94
C TYR A 157 8.82 -0.42 -1.56
N VAL A 158 10.11 -0.22 -1.36
CA VAL A 158 10.70 1.09 -1.06
C VAL A 158 11.99 1.28 -1.83
N ASP A 159 12.11 2.43 -2.47
CA ASP A 159 13.33 2.85 -3.16
C ASP A 159 14.34 3.50 -2.22
N ASN A 160 15.61 3.48 -2.63
CA ASN A 160 16.73 4.10 -1.91
C ASN A 160 16.82 3.66 -0.44
N TYR A 161 16.55 2.37 -0.22
CA TYR A 161 16.76 1.65 1.02
C TYR A 161 18.24 1.66 1.44
N THR A 162 18.50 1.61 2.75
CA THR A 162 19.85 1.43 3.28
C THR A 162 19.86 0.26 4.26
N SER A 163 20.87 -0.62 4.18
CA SER A 163 20.92 -1.91 4.91
C SER A 163 20.83 -1.82 6.45
N HIS A 164 21.11 -0.64 7.03
CA HIS A 164 21.08 -0.37 8.46
C HIS A 164 19.77 0.27 8.94
N SER A 165 18.85 0.64 8.05
CA SER A 165 17.58 1.22 8.45
C SER A 165 16.54 0.13 8.64
N GLU A 166 16.04 0.01 9.86
CA GLU A 166 14.76 -0.62 10.12
C GLU A 166 13.66 0.15 9.37
N ILE A 167 12.60 -0.56 8.98
CA ILE A 167 11.41 0.10 8.44
C ILE A 167 10.84 0.96 9.57
N ALA A 168 10.83 2.27 9.37
CA ALA A 168 10.35 3.23 10.35
C ALA A 168 8.93 2.87 10.81
N THR A 169 8.66 3.01 12.10
CA THR A 169 7.42 2.56 12.76
C THR A 169 6.14 3.03 12.06
N GLU A 170 6.07 4.26 11.54
CA GLU A 170 4.85 4.76 10.88
C GLU A 170 4.67 4.19 9.44
N ALA A 171 5.75 3.83 8.74
CA ALA A 171 5.66 3.09 7.46
C ALA A 171 5.48 1.58 7.68
N ARG A 172 5.88 1.06 8.86
CA ARG A 172 5.64 -0.34 9.25
C ARG A 172 4.14 -0.64 9.23
N TYR A 173 3.30 0.32 9.61
CA TYR A 173 1.84 0.20 9.46
C TYR A 173 1.42 -0.27 8.06
N LEU A 174 1.95 0.34 6.99
CA LEU A 174 1.58 0.01 5.60
C LEU A 174 2.00 -1.42 5.23
N LEU A 175 3.15 -1.87 5.70
CA LEU A 175 3.61 -3.25 5.53
C LEU A 175 2.72 -4.24 6.31
N GLU A 176 2.45 -3.96 7.58
CA GLU A 176 1.64 -4.85 8.42
C GLU A 176 0.19 -4.93 7.93
N LEU A 177 -0.32 -3.82 7.40
CA LEU A 177 -1.59 -3.77 6.68
C LEU A 177 -1.58 -4.69 5.46
N SER A 178 -0.53 -4.63 4.65
CA SER A 178 -0.36 -5.49 3.48
C SER A 178 -0.28 -6.97 3.87
N LYS A 179 0.41 -7.31 4.97
CA LYS A 179 0.47 -8.67 5.53
C LYS A 179 -0.92 -9.14 5.99
N LYS A 180 -1.69 -8.30 6.70
CA LYS A 180 -3.06 -8.64 7.11
C LYS A 180 -3.96 -8.95 5.90
N ASN A 181 -3.83 -8.19 4.81
CA ASN A 181 -4.55 -8.44 3.57
C ASN A 181 -4.24 -9.83 2.97
N VAL A 182 -3.01 -10.32 3.07
CA VAL A 182 -2.64 -11.68 2.65
C VAL A 182 -3.41 -12.75 3.41
N PHE A 183 -3.56 -12.60 4.74
CA PHE A 183 -4.33 -13.56 5.54
C PHE A 183 -5.80 -13.60 5.11
N LEU A 184 -6.42 -12.44 4.84
CA LEU A 184 -7.79 -12.35 4.34
C LEU A 184 -7.93 -13.02 2.96
N ASP A 185 -7.00 -12.77 2.04
CA ASP A 185 -7.01 -13.41 0.72
C ASP A 185 -6.86 -14.94 0.83
N ILE A 186 -5.97 -15.43 1.71
CA ILE A 186 -5.84 -16.87 1.99
C ILE A 186 -7.13 -17.45 2.56
N GLN A 187 -7.76 -16.79 3.55
CA GLN A 187 -9.03 -17.23 4.12
C GLN A 187 -10.14 -17.30 3.07
N GLN A 188 -10.17 -16.36 2.11
CA GLN A 188 -11.11 -16.37 1.01
C GLN A 188 -10.89 -17.59 0.09
N ILE A 189 -9.65 -17.93 -0.24
CA ILE A 189 -9.31 -19.12 -1.03
C ILE A 189 -9.74 -20.40 -0.29
N GLU A 190 -9.50 -20.46 1.01
CA GLU A 190 -9.93 -21.59 1.85
C GLU A 190 -11.46 -21.74 1.89
N CYS A 191 -12.19 -20.63 1.93
CA CYS A 191 -13.65 -20.62 1.83
C CYS A 191 -14.12 -21.13 0.45
N MET A 192 -13.50 -20.70 -0.64
CA MET A 192 -13.80 -21.20 -1.99
C MET A 192 -13.54 -22.71 -2.09
N ARG A 193 -12.43 -23.19 -1.53
CA ARG A 193 -12.11 -24.61 -1.46
C ARG A 193 -13.17 -25.40 -0.70
N SER A 194 -13.65 -24.90 0.43
CA SER A 194 -14.69 -25.60 1.19
C SER A 194 -16.06 -25.60 0.53
N THR A 195 -16.38 -24.59 -0.30
CA THR A 195 -17.74 -24.36 -0.80
C THR A 195 -17.95 -24.75 -2.26
N LYS A 196 -16.92 -24.68 -3.11
CA LYS A 196 -17.04 -24.90 -4.56
C LYS A 196 -16.36 -26.16 -5.06
N ARG A 197 -15.40 -26.71 -4.32
CA ARG A 197 -14.55 -27.82 -4.76
C ARG A 197 -15.33 -28.99 -5.36
N ASP A 198 -16.31 -29.53 -4.64
CA ASP A 198 -17.04 -30.71 -5.11
C ASP A 198 -17.81 -30.43 -6.40
N SER A 199 -18.42 -29.24 -6.51
CA SER A 199 -19.10 -28.82 -7.74
C SER A 199 -18.14 -28.62 -8.92
N THR A 200 -16.96 -28.05 -8.66
CA THR A 200 -15.90 -27.88 -9.66
C THR A 200 -15.39 -29.23 -10.15
N LEU A 201 -15.08 -30.15 -9.23
CA LEU A 201 -14.61 -31.50 -9.58
C LEU A 201 -15.68 -32.28 -10.33
N HIS A 202 -16.96 -32.12 -9.97
CA HIS A 202 -18.08 -32.73 -10.69
C HIS A 202 -18.16 -32.24 -12.14
N LYS A 203 -18.08 -30.91 -12.35
CA LYS A 203 -18.03 -30.28 -13.68
C LYS A 203 -16.89 -30.83 -14.53
N ILE A 204 -15.69 -30.95 -13.95
CA ILE A 204 -14.51 -31.50 -14.64
C ILE A 204 -14.70 -32.98 -14.97
N ALA A 205 -15.21 -33.79 -14.04
CA ALA A 205 -15.44 -35.21 -14.27
C ALA A 205 -16.43 -35.45 -15.42
N GLN A 206 -17.50 -34.65 -15.49
CA GLN A 206 -18.45 -34.68 -16.58
C GLN A 206 -17.78 -34.34 -17.93
N GLN A 207 -16.97 -33.27 -17.97
CA GLN A 207 -16.27 -32.86 -19.18
C GLN A 207 -15.27 -33.93 -19.67
N LEU A 208 -14.53 -34.55 -18.74
CA LEU A 208 -13.53 -35.57 -19.05
C LEU A 208 -14.13 -36.97 -19.23
N ASN A 209 -15.44 -37.14 -18.99
CA ASN A 209 -16.13 -38.43 -18.99
C ASN A 209 -15.44 -39.50 -18.10
N ILE A 210 -15.02 -39.09 -16.89
CA ILE A 210 -14.41 -39.99 -15.89
C ILE A 210 -15.19 -39.93 -14.57
N PRO A 211 -15.13 -40.97 -13.72
CA PRO A 211 -15.67 -40.90 -12.37
C PRO A 211 -15.00 -39.77 -11.58
N GLN A 212 -15.78 -38.97 -10.84
CA GLN A 212 -15.26 -37.85 -10.03
C GLN A 212 -14.14 -38.27 -9.06
N LYS A 213 -14.22 -39.47 -8.49
CA LYS A 213 -13.18 -40.05 -7.62
C LYS A 213 -11.81 -40.27 -8.30
N ASN A 214 -11.78 -40.25 -9.63
CA ASN A 214 -10.57 -40.41 -10.44
C ASN A 214 -10.05 -39.07 -10.97
N VAL A 215 -10.69 -37.95 -10.63
CA VAL A 215 -10.24 -36.61 -11.03
C VAL A 215 -9.08 -36.21 -10.12
N SER A 216 -7.87 -36.10 -10.68
CA SER A 216 -6.70 -35.55 -10.00
C SER A 216 -6.25 -34.27 -10.68
N TYR A 217 -6.10 -33.17 -9.92
CA TYR A 217 -5.67 -31.87 -10.44
C TYR A 217 -4.38 -31.95 -11.27
N SER A 218 -3.44 -32.81 -10.86
CA SER A 218 -2.18 -33.06 -11.58
C SER A 218 -2.37 -33.47 -13.04
N ASP A 219 -3.47 -34.16 -13.36
CA ASP A 219 -3.65 -34.83 -14.64
C ASP A 219 -4.18 -33.87 -15.70
N PHE A 220 -4.71 -32.72 -15.27
CA PHE A 220 -5.35 -31.76 -16.17
C PHE A 220 -4.99 -30.30 -15.88
N LYS A 221 -4.11 -29.99 -14.92
CA LYS A 221 -3.67 -28.62 -14.60
C LYS A 221 -3.23 -27.82 -15.83
N ASP A 222 -2.53 -28.47 -16.77
CA ASP A 222 -2.00 -27.84 -17.99
C ASP A 222 -3.08 -27.65 -19.07
N ARG A 223 -4.29 -28.16 -18.84
CA ARG A 223 -5.45 -28.02 -19.72
C ARG A 223 -6.42 -26.94 -19.23
N ILE A 224 -6.23 -26.43 -18.01
CA ILE A 224 -7.12 -25.42 -17.44
C ILE A 224 -6.84 -24.06 -18.07
N ILE A 225 -7.91 -23.34 -18.36
CA ILE A 225 -7.90 -21.91 -18.65
C ILE A 225 -9.02 -21.25 -17.84
N THR A 226 -8.75 -20.07 -17.29
CA THR A 226 -9.78 -19.33 -16.57
C THR A 226 -10.61 -18.46 -17.52
N THR A 227 -11.90 -18.22 -17.20
CA THR A 227 -12.75 -17.28 -17.95
C THR A 227 -12.12 -15.89 -18.06
N ASP A 228 -11.35 -15.51 -17.05
CA ASP A 228 -10.62 -14.25 -16.98
C ASP A 228 -9.40 -14.22 -17.91
N GLU A 229 -8.73 -15.34 -18.16
CA GLU A 229 -7.66 -15.43 -19.15
C GLU A 229 -8.23 -15.37 -20.57
N ILE A 230 -9.35 -16.04 -20.81
CA ILE A 230 -10.08 -15.99 -22.10
C ILE A 230 -10.47 -14.55 -22.44
N SER A 231 -11.04 -13.81 -21.48
CA SER A 231 -11.45 -12.42 -21.70
C SER A 231 -10.27 -11.50 -22.03
N THR A 232 -9.08 -11.76 -21.46
CA THR A 232 -7.86 -10.99 -21.77
C THR A 232 -7.19 -11.34 -23.09
N ARG A 233 -7.33 -12.59 -23.59
CA ARG A 233 -6.78 -13.01 -24.90
C ARG A 233 -7.40 -12.28 -26.09
N ASN A 234 -8.67 -11.86 -25.98
CA ASN A 234 -9.34 -11.06 -27.01
C ASN A 234 -8.73 -9.66 -27.19
N ASN A 235 -7.88 -9.20 -26.26
CA ASN A 235 -7.18 -7.91 -26.32
C ASN A 235 -5.66 -8.03 -26.51
N ASN A 236 -5.09 -9.26 -26.58
CA ASN A 236 -3.67 -9.47 -26.83
C ASN A 236 -3.42 -10.83 -27.53
N PRO A 237 -3.24 -10.86 -28.87
CA PRO A 237 -3.35 -12.09 -29.69
C PRO A 237 -2.13 -13.04 -29.63
N GLY A 238 -1.23 -12.88 -28.66
CA GLY A 238 0.09 -13.55 -28.67
C GLY A 238 0.26 -14.82 -27.84
N ASN A 239 -0.74 -15.27 -27.06
CA ASN A 239 -0.56 -16.39 -26.12
C ASN A 239 -1.29 -17.65 -26.58
N GLN A 240 -0.60 -18.52 -27.34
CA GLN A 240 -1.21 -19.58 -28.15
C GLN A 240 -1.33 -20.99 -27.53
N SER A 241 -0.99 -21.22 -26.27
CA SER A 241 -1.15 -22.57 -25.68
C SER A 241 -1.92 -22.53 -24.36
N GLY A 242 -2.79 -23.53 -24.14
CA GLY A 242 -3.42 -23.77 -22.85
C GLY A 242 -2.39 -24.12 -21.77
N GLY A 243 -2.80 -23.97 -20.51
CA GLY A 243 -1.95 -24.14 -19.34
C GLY A 243 -1.85 -22.86 -18.51
N VAL A 244 -1.89 -23.02 -17.20
CA VAL A 244 -1.75 -21.92 -16.25
C VAL A 244 -0.26 -21.53 -16.20
N SER A 245 0.11 -20.46 -16.92
CA SER A 245 1.50 -19.96 -16.92
C SER A 245 1.89 -19.43 -15.53
N ARG A 246 3.20 -19.47 -15.23
CA ARG A 246 3.82 -18.98 -13.97
C ARG A 246 3.30 -17.59 -13.55
N PRO A 247 3.28 -17.27 -12.24
CA PRO A 247 2.70 -16.02 -11.74
C PRO A 247 3.37 -14.80 -12.38
N GLN A 248 2.60 -14.05 -13.16
CA GLN A 248 3.02 -12.77 -13.74
C GLN A 248 1.94 -11.72 -13.47
N SER A 249 2.16 -10.85 -12.49
CA SER A 249 1.26 -9.75 -12.18
C SER A 249 1.14 -8.82 -13.40
N ASN A 250 -0.05 -8.79 -14.01
CA ASN A 250 -0.31 -8.00 -15.21
C ASN A 250 -0.89 -6.64 -14.80
N VAL A 251 -0.20 -5.55 -15.14
CA VAL A 251 -0.71 -4.19 -14.92
C VAL A 251 -1.89 -3.93 -15.85
N VAL A 252 -3.02 -3.53 -15.26
CA VAL A 252 -4.26 -3.19 -15.99
C VAL A 252 -4.59 -1.70 -15.92
N GLY A 253 -3.94 -0.95 -15.03
CA GLY A 253 -4.09 0.49 -14.91
C GLY A 253 -3.05 1.06 -13.96
N PHE A 254 -2.61 2.29 -14.19
CA PHE A 254 -1.65 2.94 -13.30
C PHE A 254 -1.72 4.46 -13.37
N VAL A 255 -1.28 5.08 -12.28
CA VAL A 255 -0.94 6.50 -12.15
C VAL A 255 0.40 6.54 -11.42
N ASN A 256 1.45 6.98 -12.12
CA ASN A 256 2.76 7.15 -11.51
C ASN A 256 2.70 8.19 -10.39
N PRO A 257 3.63 8.13 -9.41
CA PRO A 257 3.72 9.11 -8.34
C PRO A 257 3.69 10.54 -8.90
N LEU A 258 2.73 11.34 -8.44
CA LEU A 258 2.56 12.72 -8.90
C LEU A 258 3.63 13.63 -8.31
N SER A 259 4.14 13.32 -7.10
CA SER A 259 5.25 14.08 -6.51
C SER A 259 6.59 13.67 -7.10
N LYS A 260 7.41 14.68 -7.43
CA LYS A 260 8.81 14.49 -7.86
C LYS A 260 9.82 14.71 -6.74
N VAL A 261 9.34 15.13 -5.58
CA VAL A 261 10.17 15.46 -4.41
C VAL A 261 10.12 14.37 -3.35
N SER A 262 11.18 14.26 -2.58
CA SER A 262 11.37 13.35 -1.45
C SER A 262 11.89 14.19 -0.29
N TRP A 263 11.07 15.14 0.16
CA TRP A 263 11.39 16.08 1.23
C TRP A 263 11.29 15.43 2.61
N THR A 264 11.97 15.99 3.62
CA THR A 264 11.95 15.48 5.00
C THR A 264 11.67 16.59 6.02
N GLN A 265 11.53 16.21 7.28
CA GLN A 265 11.22 17.13 8.39
C GLN A 265 12.45 17.75 9.04
N ASN A 266 13.62 17.14 8.87
CA ASN A 266 14.87 17.54 9.51
C ASN A 266 15.79 18.27 8.52
N ASP A 267 17.03 18.52 8.94
CA ASP A 267 18.05 19.17 8.15
C ASP A 267 18.15 18.63 6.71
N PRO A 268 18.25 19.51 5.71
CA PRO A 268 18.28 20.98 5.81
C PRO A 268 16.89 21.66 5.81
N TYR A 269 15.80 20.91 5.77
CA TYR A 269 14.44 21.44 5.52
C TYR A 269 13.86 22.27 6.67
N ASN A 270 14.37 22.06 7.88
CA ASN A 270 14.01 22.78 9.10
C ASN A 270 14.81 24.07 9.35
N TYR A 271 15.75 24.48 8.49
CA TYR A 271 16.58 25.68 8.79
C TYR A 271 15.80 26.98 8.92
N GLY A 272 14.60 27.06 8.32
CA GLY A 272 13.69 28.19 8.51
C GLY A 272 12.91 28.15 9.84
N ARG A 273 13.03 27.07 10.62
CA ARG A 273 12.35 26.89 11.91
C ARG A 273 13.19 27.46 13.06
N PRO A 274 12.57 27.83 14.20
CA PRO A 274 13.29 28.30 15.38
C PRO A 274 14.32 27.29 15.90
N ILE A 275 15.41 27.81 16.45
CA ILE A 275 16.42 27.03 17.18
C ILE A 275 15.98 26.90 18.64
N MET A 276 15.99 25.68 19.17
CA MET A 276 15.59 25.34 20.55
C MET A 276 16.46 24.23 21.12
N MET A 277 16.35 23.98 22.43
CA MET A 277 16.89 22.76 23.07
C MET A 277 15.96 21.58 22.74
N ILE A 278 16.43 20.69 21.88
CA ILE A 278 15.70 19.51 21.41
C ILE A 278 16.38 18.23 21.90
N TYR A 279 15.61 17.15 22.02
CA TYR A 279 16.15 15.83 22.34
C TYR A 279 17.18 15.38 21.29
N ASP A 280 18.31 14.85 21.72
CA ASP A 280 19.40 14.46 20.82
C ASP A 280 19.29 13.03 20.27
N GLY A 281 18.36 12.22 20.79
CA GLY A 281 18.17 10.81 20.43
C GLY A 281 19.02 9.82 21.23
N TYR A 282 19.91 10.30 22.11
CA TYR A 282 20.91 9.52 22.83
C TYR A 282 20.88 9.77 24.35
N GLY A 283 19.75 10.25 24.87
CA GLY A 283 19.59 10.53 26.30
C GLY A 283 20.13 11.91 26.72
N GLY A 284 20.24 12.86 25.78
CA GLY A 284 20.63 14.25 26.05
C GLY A 284 19.75 15.27 25.32
N GLU A 285 20.16 16.53 25.40
CA GLU A 285 19.57 17.64 24.67
C GLU A 285 20.66 18.39 23.90
N ARG A 286 20.30 18.93 22.75
CA ARG A 286 21.17 19.79 21.94
C ARG A 286 20.42 21.01 21.44
N GLU A 287 21.16 22.07 21.18
CA GLU A 287 20.63 23.21 20.45
C GLU A 287 20.47 22.81 18.97
N GLY A 288 19.28 23.03 18.40
CA GLY A 288 19.00 22.68 17.01
C GLY A 288 17.67 23.25 16.51
N HIS A 289 17.49 23.25 15.20
CA HIS A 289 16.23 23.67 14.59
C HIS A 289 15.10 22.69 14.91
N LEU A 290 13.94 23.22 15.31
CA LEU A 290 12.72 22.41 15.45
C LEU A 290 12.41 21.68 14.13
N ALA A 291 12.05 20.40 14.22
CA ALA A 291 11.59 19.65 13.06
C ALA A 291 10.40 20.36 12.38
N VAL A 292 10.28 20.24 11.06
CA VAL A 292 9.19 20.87 10.31
C VAL A 292 7.82 20.33 10.74
N GLY A 293 7.71 19.04 11.05
CA GLY A 293 6.47 18.33 11.36
C GLY A 293 5.85 17.67 10.12
N CYS A 294 5.31 16.45 10.28
CA CYS A 294 4.81 15.62 9.18
C CYS A 294 3.71 16.30 8.37
N ALA A 295 2.74 16.95 9.03
CA ALA A 295 1.66 17.68 8.38
C ALA A 295 2.17 18.79 7.46
N ASN A 296 3.17 19.55 7.91
CA ASN A 296 3.74 20.65 7.14
C ASN A 296 4.55 20.15 5.95
N VAL A 297 5.30 19.04 6.12
CA VAL A 297 6.01 18.38 5.02
C VAL A 297 5.02 17.83 3.99
N ALA A 298 3.96 17.14 4.42
CA ALA A 298 2.92 16.62 3.54
C ALA A 298 2.21 17.74 2.77
N ILE A 299 1.91 18.89 3.41
CA ILE A 299 1.37 20.07 2.71
C ILE A 299 2.37 20.60 1.67
N GLY A 300 3.65 20.71 2.00
CA GLY A 300 4.67 21.16 1.05
C GLY A 300 4.79 20.24 -0.16
N ILE A 301 4.80 18.93 0.05
CA ILE A 301 4.82 17.93 -1.04
C ILE A 301 3.54 18.05 -1.87
N LEU A 302 2.37 18.24 -1.25
CA LEU A 302 1.11 18.46 -1.98
C LEU A 302 1.21 19.69 -2.88
N PHE A 303 1.73 20.79 -2.34
CA PHE A 303 1.92 22.03 -3.09
C PHE A 303 2.96 21.89 -4.20
N SER A 304 3.94 20.99 -4.07
CA SER A 304 4.85 20.65 -5.17
C SER A 304 4.12 20.06 -6.40
N ILE A 305 2.97 19.42 -6.17
CA ILE A 305 2.13 18.83 -7.22
C ILE A 305 1.18 19.89 -7.79
N VAL A 306 0.40 20.55 -6.93
CA VAL A 306 -0.68 21.45 -7.36
C VAL A 306 -0.23 22.88 -7.63
N LYS A 307 0.97 23.25 -7.18
CA LYS A 307 1.67 24.52 -7.45
C LYS A 307 0.80 25.76 -7.21
N PRO A 308 0.29 25.99 -5.98
CA PRO A 308 -0.55 27.15 -5.68
C PRO A 308 0.25 28.46 -5.79
N ASP A 309 -0.42 29.57 -6.09
CA ASP A 309 0.24 30.88 -6.00
C ASP A 309 0.46 31.23 -4.52
N MET A 310 1.73 31.28 -4.10
CA MET A 310 2.09 31.62 -2.73
C MET A 310 3.40 32.41 -2.63
N TYR A 311 3.52 33.17 -1.54
CA TYR A 311 4.63 34.08 -1.29
C TYR A 311 5.18 33.84 0.10
N LEU A 312 6.50 33.74 0.20
CA LEU A 312 7.25 33.63 1.44
C LEU A 312 7.15 34.92 2.28
N ALA A 313 7.57 34.86 3.55
CA ALA A 313 7.52 36.01 4.47
C ALA A 313 8.31 37.23 3.96
N ASN A 314 9.35 37.02 3.17
CA ASN A 314 10.14 38.06 2.51
C ASN A 314 9.50 38.59 1.21
N SER A 315 8.23 38.26 0.94
CA SER A 315 7.51 38.57 -0.30
C SER A 315 8.05 37.92 -1.57
N GLN A 316 8.99 36.97 -1.47
CA GLN A 316 9.44 36.16 -2.61
C GLN A 316 8.32 35.21 -3.03
N LYS A 317 7.94 35.24 -4.31
CA LYS A 317 7.03 34.23 -4.87
C LYS A 317 7.73 32.87 -4.89
N VAL A 318 7.03 31.81 -4.49
CA VAL A 318 7.56 30.45 -4.62
C VAL A 318 7.62 30.07 -6.09
N ASP A 319 8.84 29.80 -6.57
CA ASP A 319 9.07 29.23 -7.90
C ASP A 319 8.98 27.71 -7.79
N TRP A 320 7.82 27.16 -8.14
CA TRP A 320 7.60 25.73 -8.04
C TRP A 320 8.45 24.89 -8.99
N ASP A 321 8.81 25.43 -10.15
CA ASP A 321 9.65 24.69 -11.10
C ASP A 321 11.09 24.61 -10.57
N TYR A 322 11.57 25.68 -9.92
CA TYR A 322 12.86 25.66 -9.25
C TYR A 322 12.84 24.82 -7.96
N ALA A 323 11.83 24.99 -7.10
CA ALA A 323 11.69 24.24 -5.85
C ALA A 323 11.60 22.73 -6.08
N THR A 324 11.07 22.30 -7.23
CA THR A 324 10.94 20.87 -7.61
C THR A 324 11.98 20.41 -8.64
N SER A 325 13.01 21.22 -8.89
CA SER A 325 14.08 20.90 -9.86
C SER A 325 14.98 19.74 -9.42
N VAL A 326 15.03 19.48 -8.12
CA VAL A 326 15.72 18.34 -7.51
C VAL A 326 14.75 17.54 -6.66
N GLU A 327 14.97 16.23 -6.58
CA GLU A 327 14.16 15.35 -5.74
C GLU A 327 14.28 15.74 -4.26
N PHE A 328 15.49 16.07 -3.81
CA PHE A 328 15.75 16.47 -2.43
C PHE A 328 16.92 17.46 -2.39
N ILE A 329 16.87 18.39 -1.44
CA ILE A 329 17.99 19.31 -1.19
C ILE A 329 19.04 18.68 -0.28
N LYS A 330 20.28 19.10 -0.47
CA LYS A 330 21.42 18.78 0.39
C LYS A 330 22.03 20.07 0.89
N PHE A 331 22.53 20.06 2.12
CA PHE A 331 23.37 21.13 2.63
C PHE A 331 24.50 20.50 3.43
N THR A 332 25.73 20.91 3.15
CA THR A 332 26.91 20.47 3.89
C THR A 332 27.70 21.70 4.26
N GLN A 333 27.73 22.00 5.56
CA GLN A 333 28.42 23.17 6.08
C GLN A 333 29.90 23.16 5.65
N GLY A 334 30.36 24.25 5.03
CA GLY A 334 31.74 24.39 4.56
C GLY A 334 32.04 23.75 3.20
N TYR A 335 31.06 23.09 2.57
CA TYR A 335 31.22 22.43 1.25
C TYR A 335 30.09 22.86 0.30
N PRO A 336 30.10 24.10 -0.21
CA PRO A 336 29.06 24.63 -1.09
C PRO A 336 28.94 23.83 -2.39
N GLU A 337 30.04 23.29 -2.92
CA GLU A 337 30.05 22.45 -4.13
C GLU A 337 29.32 21.10 -3.96
N ALA A 338 29.16 20.62 -2.72
CA ALA A 338 28.41 19.41 -2.40
C ALA A 338 26.96 19.70 -1.97
N SER A 339 26.60 20.99 -1.89
CA SER A 339 25.29 21.47 -1.43
C SER A 339 24.39 21.84 -2.60
N SER A 340 23.08 21.83 -2.36
CA SER A 340 22.12 22.49 -3.24
C SER A 340 22.35 24.00 -3.23
N PRO A 341 21.97 24.72 -4.31
CA PRO A 341 22.03 26.17 -4.35
C PRO A 341 21.39 26.81 -3.12
N GLU A 342 22.04 27.83 -2.55
CA GLU A 342 21.60 28.46 -1.30
C GLU A 342 20.20 29.09 -1.43
N ASP A 343 19.89 29.69 -2.57
CA ASP A 343 18.58 30.28 -2.86
C ASP A 343 17.46 29.22 -2.92
N LEU A 344 17.76 28.01 -3.44
CA LEU A 344 16.85 26.87 -3.42
C LEU A 344 16.62 26.37 -1.99
N VAL A 345 17.69 26.25 -1.19
CA VAL A 345 17.58 25.87 0.23
C VAL A 345 16.73 26.90 0.97
N ASN A 346 17.00 28.20 0.80
CA ASN A 346 16.25 29.29 1.43
C ASN A 346 14.77 29.30 0.99
N MET A 347 14.48 29.02 -0.28
CA MET A 347 13.10 28.95 -0.78
C MET A 347 12.32 27.80 -0.13
N ILE A 348 12.90 26.59 -0.08
CA ILE A 348 12.23 25.40 0.48
C ILE A 348 12.09 25.50 2.00
N THR A 349 13.12 25.98 2.69
CA THR A 349 13.08 26.15 4.15
C THR A 349 12.13 27.27 4.57
N GLY A 350 12.11 28.39 3.81
CA GLY A 350 11.15 29.47 3.97
C GLY A 350 9.71 29.01 3.72
N LEU A 351 9.50 28.16 2.70
CA LEU A 351 8.20 27.52 2.42
C LEU A 351 7.71 26.74 3.64
N PHE A 352 8.55 25.87 4.21
CA PHE A 352 8.16 25.07 5.36
C PHE A 352 7.95 25.88 6.64
N ALA A 353 8.75 26.92 6.87
CA ALA A 353 8.54 27.85 7.97
C ALA A 353 7.20 28.59 7.84
N GLN A 354 6.85 29.02 6.63
CA GLN A 354 5.58 29.67 6.36
C GLN A 354 4.39 28.73 6.56
N ILE A 355 4.45 27.51 6.01
CA ILE A 355 3.39 26.51 6.17
C ILE A 355 3.16 26.28 7.67
N ALA A 356 4.23 26.01 8.42
CA ALA A 356 4.15 25.76 9.85
C ALA A 356 3.58 26.94 10.67
N THR A 357 3.91 28.17 10.27
CA THR A 357 3.34 29.37 10.89
C THR A 357 1.84 29.48 10.57
N ALA A 358 1.45 29.20 9.33
CA ALA A 358 0.06 29.30 8.89
C ALA A 358 -0.84 28.18 9.43
N THR A 359 -0.26 27.03 9.80
CA THR A 359 -0.96 25.89 10.42
C THR A 359 -0.88 25.91 11.95
N ASP A 360 -0.25 26.94 12.54
CA ASP A 360 -0.06 27.08 13.99
C ASP A 360 0.65 25.87 14.62
N SER A 361 1.72 25.42 13.96
CA SER A 361 2.52 24.29 14.43
C SER A 361 3.44 24.68 15.58
N HIS A 362 3.46 23.86 16.63
CA HIS A 362 4.22 24.12 17.85
C HIS A 362 5.05 22.91 18.28
N PRO A 363 6.11 23.10 19.09
CA PRO A 363 6.85 21.98 19.67
C PRO A 363 5.93 21.10 20.52
N SER A 364 6.19 19.80 20.47
CA SER A 364 5.56 18.78 21.32
C SER A 364 6.60 18.23 22.29
N TYR A 365 6.16 17.97 23.51
CA TYR A 365 7.00 17.58 24.62
C TYR A 365 6.70 16.15 25.06
N GLU A 366 7.75 15.38 25.31
CA GLU A 366 7.66 14.03 25.86
C GLU A 366 8.58 13.90 27.08
N GLU A 367 8.16 13.11 28.05
CA GLU A 367 9.02 12.68 29.15
C GLU A 367 10.01 11.64 28.64
N LYS A 368 11.31 11.95 28.66
CA LYS A 368 12.39 11.03 28.30
C LYS A 368 13.34 10.82 29.48
N ASP A 369 13.96 9.66 29.53
CA ASP A 369 15.09 9.39 30.42
C ASP A 369 16.37 10.02 29.81
N LEU A 370 16.94 10.99 30.52
CA LEU A 370 18.19 11.65 30.18
C LEU A 370 19.32 11.16 31.07
N LEU A 371 20.55 11.16 30.54
CA LEU A 371 21.76 10.82 31.26
C LEU A 371 22.42 12.09 31.82
N ASP A 372 22.57 12.18 33.13
CA ASP A 372 23.46 13.17 33.74
C ASP A 372 24.91 12.73 33.58
N VAL A 373 25.63 13.39 32.67
CA VAL A 373 27.03 13.09 32.36
C VAL A 373 27.99 13.27 33.54
N ASN A 374 27.62 14.08 34.55
CA ASN A 374 28.48 14.31 35.72
C ASN A 374 28.31 13.22 36.78
N THR A 375 27.10 12.67 36.92
CA THR A 375 26.79 11.68 37.96
C THR A 375 26.63 10.25 37.42
N GLY A 376 26.51 10.08 36.10
CA GLY A 376 26.23 8.81 35.44
C GLY A 376 24.82 8.27 35.71
N LYS A 377 23.94 9.06 36.32
CA LYS A 377 22.57 8.65 36.66
C LYS A 377 21.57 9.12 35.61
N THR A 378 20.54 8.32 35.40
CA THR A 378 19.40 8.72 34.57
C THR A 378 18.37 9.50 35.38
N TYR A 379 17.71 10.46 34.73
CA TYR A 379 16.61 11.22 35.30
C TYR A 379 15.56 11.53 34.22
N LYS A 380 14.30 11.71 34.62
CA LYS A 380 13.21 12.06 33.70
C LYS A 380 13.12 13.56 33.49
N LYS A 381 12.92 13.98 32.25
CA LYS A 381 12.69 15.37 31.88
C LYS A 381 11.77 15.46 30.66
N SER A 382 10.87 16.45 30.69
CA SER A 382 10.08 16.85 29.54
C SER A 382 10.96 17.58 28.53
N VAL A 383 11.12 17.00 27.35
CA VAL A 383 11.99 17.50 26.26
C VAL A 383 11.21 17.61 24.96
N ILE A 384 11.65 18.51 24.08
CA ILE A 384 11.06 18.65 22.74
C ILE A 384 11.53 17.50 21.86
N THR A 385 10.60 16.67 21.39
CA THR A 385 10.89 15.52 20.52
C THR A 385 10.42 15.74 19.09
N GLN A 386 9.37 16.54 18.90
CA GLN A 386 8.70 16.67 17.62
C GLN A 386 7.94 17.99 17.48
N THR A 387 7.34 18.20 16.31
CA THR A 387 6.44 19.34 16.04
C THR A 387 5.04 18.81 15.82
N GLU A 388 4.09 19.29 16.62
CA GLU A 388 2.68 18.97 16.49
C GLU A 388 1.97 20.02 15.62
N THR A 389 0.96 19.57 14.89
CA THR A 389 0.11 20.45 14.08
C THR A 389 -1.33 19.97 14.16
N PRO A 390 -2.26 20.78 14.68
CA PRO A 390 -3.65 20.37 14.80
C PRO A 390 -4.28 20.04 13.43
N THR A 391 -4.91 18.88 13.30
CA THR A 391 -5.57 18.43 12.05
C THR A 391 -6.53 19.47 11.48
N ILE A 392 -7.28 20.16 12.34
CA ILE A 392 -8.22 21.21 11.91
C ILE A 392 -7.50 22.41 11.27
N ASN A 393 -6.32 22.79 11.77
CA ASN A 393 -5.53 23.90 11.23
C ASN A 393 -4.91 23.51 9.89
N THR A 394 -4.41 22.28 9.75
CA THR A 394 -3.98 21.69 8.46
C THR A 394 -5.10 21.80 7.42
N ILE A 395 -6.30 21.35 7.75
CA ILE A 395 -7.46 21.40 6.84
C ILE A 395 -7.84 22.85 6.52
N ASN A 396 -7.88 23.74 7.49
CA ASN A 396 -8.24 25.15 7.29
C ASN A 396 -7.23 25.87 6.39
N TYR A 397 -5.93 25.61 6.58
CA TYR A 397 -4.89 26.14 5.72
C TYR A 397 -5.00 25.60 4.29
N LEU A 398 -5.20 24.29 4.11
CA LEU A 398 -5.45 23.72 2.78
C LEU A 398 -6.69 24.35 2.14
N LYS A 399 -7.77 24.58 2.90
CA LYS A 399 -8.98 25.25 2.38
C LYS A 399 -8.70 26.66 1.90
N SER A 400 -7.70 27.37 2.43
CA SER A 400 -7.37 28.70 1.95
C SER A 400 -6.60 28.64 0.63
N MET A 401 -5.76 27.62 0.44
CA MET A 401 -4.80 27.50 -0.67
C MET A 401 -5.28 26.69 -1.89
N VAL A 402 -6.11 25.66 -1.68
CA VAL A 402 -6.47 24.67 -2.72
C VAL A 402 -7.97 24.32 -2.67
N ASN A 403 -8.49 23.79 -3.78
CA ASN A 403 -9.82 23.20 -3.86
C ASN A 403 -9.73 21.70 -3.59
N PHE A 404 -10.62 21.14 -2.78
CA PHE A 404 -10.67 19.70 -2.51
C PHE A 404 -12.06 19.25 -2.05
N TYR A 405 -12.26 17.94 -2.04
CA TYR A 405 -13.41 17.29 -1.41
C TYR A 405 -12.98 16.60 -0.11
N GLY A 406 -13.88 16.60 0.87
CA GLY A 406 -13.67 16.02 2.19
C GLY A 406 -13.60 17.03 3.33
N ASN A 407 -13.56 16.54 4.56
CA ASN A 407 -13.39 17.29 5.80
C ASN A 407 -12.86 16.33 6.89
N GLN A 408 -12.69 16.80 8.13
CA GLN A 408 -12.17 16.01 9.26
C GLN A 408 -12.93 14.69 9.57
N ASN A 409 -14.16 14.55 9.07
CA ASN A 409 -14.99 13.37 9.26
C ASN A 409 -14.96 12.43 8.04
N ASN A 410 -14.37 12.85 6.92
CA ASN A 410 -14.25 12.02 5.73
C ASN A 410 -13.16 10.98 5.97
N LYS A 411 -13.60 9.73 6.14
CA LYS A 411 -12.71 8.60 6.35
C LYS A 411 -12.10 8.11 5.04
N PHE A 412 -11.02 7.34 5.15
CA PHE A 412 -10.38 6.78 3.97
C PHE A 412 -11.38 5.99 3.12
N ASN A 413 -11.34 6.19 1.80
CA ASN A 413 -12.14 5.44 0.85
C ASN A 413 -11.31 5.20 -0.41
N GLY A 414 -10.88 3.94 -0.62
CA GLY A 414 -10.00 3.59 -1.73
C GLY A 414 -10.61 3.88 -3.11
N ASN A 415 -11.92 3.77 -3.28
CA ASN A 415 -12.55 4.08 -4.57
C ASN A 415 -12.49 5.57 -4.91
N LEU A 416 -12.76 6.44 -3.94
CA LEU A 416 -12.64 7.90 -4.14
C LEU A 416 -11.17 8.31 -4.31
N ALA A 417 -10.26 7.70 -3.57
CA ALA A 417 -8.82 7.94 -3.71
C ALA A 417 -8.35 7.54 -5.13
N LYS A 418 -8.71 6.34 -5.58
CA LYS A 418 -8.42 5.83 -6.93
C LYS A 418 -8.96 6.76 -8.01
N GLN A 419 -10.23 7.16 -7.93
CA GLN A 419 -10.83 8.08 -8.89
C GLN A 419 -10.04 9.41 -8.95
N SER A 420 -9.72 9.99 -7.78
CA SER A 420 -8.92 11.21 -7.70
C SER A 420 -7.57 11.07 -8.42
N LEU A 421 -6.87 9.97 -8.20
CA LEU A 421 -5.56 9.73 -8.83
C LEU A 421 -5.67 9.58 -10.34
N PHE A 422 -6.68 8.88 -10.87
CA PHE A 422 -6.89 8.77 -12.32
C PHE A 422 -7.20 10.11 -12.98
N GLU A 423 -7.77 11.06 -12.23
CA GLU A 423 -7.91 12.46 -12.64
C GLU A 423 -6.63 13.29 -12.43
N ARG A 424 -5.50 12.65 -12.07
CA ARG A 424 -4.20 13.27 -11.76
C ARG A 424 -4.26 14.25 -10.59
N LYS A 425 -5.11 13.96 -9.60
CA LYS A 425 -5.27 14.76 -8.38
C LYS A 425 -4.80 13.97 -7.16
N PRO A 426 -3.83 14.49 -6.39
CA PRO A 426 -3.30 13.78 -5.22
C PRO A 426 -4.34 13.68 -4.09
N VAL A 427 -4.09 12.73 -3.18
CA VAL A 427 -4.92 12.47 -2.00
C VAL A 427 -4.10 12.73 -0.76
N PHE A 428 -4.60 13.59 0.12
CA PHE A 428 -3.97 13.91 1.41
C PHE A 428 -4.60 13.09 2.52
N LEU A 429 -3.75 12.46 3.33
CA LEU A 429 -4.15 11.66 4.48
C LEU A 429 -3.51 12.21 5.75
N CYS A 430 -4.29 12.22 6.84
CA CYS A 430 -3.75 12.40 8.18
C CYS A 430 -4.60 11.65 9.19
N GLY A 431 -3.98 11.07 10.22
CA GLY A 431 -4.71 10.34 11.24
C GLY A 431 -3.90 10.13 12.51
N PRO A 432 -4.58 9.86 13.63
CA PRO A 432 -3.92 9.50 14.88
C PRO A 432 -3.41 8.06 14.81
N GLY A 433 -2.27 7.82 15.45
CA GLY A 433 -1.84 6.51 15.92
C GLY A 433 -2.13 6.36 17.41
N HIS A 434 -2.34 5.13 17.86
CA HIS A 434 -2.71 4.80 19.23
C HIS A 434 -1.78 3.77 19.82
N ILE A 435 -1.42 3.94 21.09
CA ILE A 435 -0.90 2.85 21.90
C ILE A 435 -2.10 2.01 22.32
N VAL A 436 -2.05 0.70 22.09
CA VAL A 436 -3.17 -0.23 22.35
C VAL A 436 -2.72 -1.43 23.18
N ASP A 437 -3.67 -2.15 23.77
CA ASP A 437 -3.42 -3.48 24.34
C ASP A 437 -3.47 -4.59 23.27
N ASP A 438 -3.22 -5.84 23.67
CA ASP A 438 -3.26 -7.00 22.78
C ASP A 438 -4.64 -7.27 22.14
N ASN A 439 -5.70 -6.61 22.62
CA ASN A 439 -7.05 -6.70 22.06
C ASN A 439 -7.40 -5.49 21.18
N GLY A 440 -6.43 -4.59 20.94
CA GLY A 440 -6.64 -3.36 20.17
C GLY A 440 -7.39 -2.28 20.94
N LYS A 441 -7.48 -2.35 22.27
CA LYS A 441 -8.09 -1.28 23.07
C LYS A 441 -7.09 -0.14 23.25
N ILE A 442 -7.50 1.08 22.93
CA ILE A 442 -6.69 2.30 23.09
C ILE A 442 -6.33 2.52 24.57
N LEU A 443 -5.02 2.60 24.81
CA LEU A 443 -4.40 2.91 26.10
C LEU A 443 -3.85 4.34 26.15
N GLY A 444 -3.46 4.88 24.99
CA GLY A 444 -2.85 6.21 24.90
C GLY A 444 -2.60 6.66 23.47
N ASN A 445 -1.96 7.82 23.34
CA ASN A 445 -1.58 8.41 22.05
C ASN A 445 -0.27 7.75 21.55
N GLY A 446 -0.31 7.22 20.33
CA GLY A 446 0.85 6.60 19.66
C GLY A 446 1.54 7.50 18.63
N GLY A 447 1.15 8.79 18.57
CA GLY A 447 1.64 9.74 17.57
C GLY A 447 0.80 9.70 16.30
N GLY A 448 0.44 10.87 15.78
CA GLY A 448 -0.28 10.99 14.51
C GLY A 448 0.68 11.24 13.35
N HIS A 449 0.28 10.84 12.14
CA HIS A 449 1.07 11.11 10.94
C HIS A 449 0.19 11.69 9.83
N ALA A 450 0.83 12.44 8.92
CA ALA A 450 0.20 13.01 7.73
C ALA A 450 1.10 12.78 6.51
N TRP A 451 0.49 12.31 5.42
CA TRP A 451 1.18 11.87 4.21
C TRP A 451 0.30 11.99 2.98
N LEU A 452 0.85 11.65 1.81
CA LEU A 452 0.14 11.68 0.53
C LEU A 452 0.05 10.30 -0.08
N ILE A 453 -1.11 9.97 -0.63
CA ILE A 453 -1.20 9.00 -1.72
C ILE A 453 -1.17 9.80 -3.02
N ASP A 454 -0.16 9.53 -3.83
CA ASP A 454 0.09 10.29 -5.05
C ASP A 454 0.31 9.38 -6.28
N GLY A 455 0.11 8.08 -6.15
CA GLY A 455 0.12 7.15 -7.28
C GLY A 455 -0.59 5.85 -6.94
N VAL A 456 -0.90 5.06 -7.96
CA VAL A 456 -1.46 3.71 -7.81
C VAL A 456 -1.08 2.85 -9.01
N VAL A 457 -0.72 1.60 -8.76
CA VAL A 457 -0.59 0.56 -9.79
C VAL A 457 -1.62 -0.51 -9.52
N ILE A 458 -2.41 -0.85 -10.54
CA ILE A 458 -3.47 -1.85 -10.46
C ILE A 458 -3.02 -3.07 -11.23
N THR A 459 -2.90 -4.19 -10.53
CA THR A 459 -2.56 -5.48 -11.13
C THR A 459 -3.76 -6.41 -11.07
N LYS A 460 -3.89 -7.27 -12.07
CA LYS A 460 -4.85 -8.37 -12.02
C LYS A 460 -4.33 -9.45 -11.07
N ARG A 461 -5.20 -9.94 -10.18
CA ARG A 461 -4.85 -11.07 -9.31
C ARG A 461 -4.53 -12.30 -10.14
N GLN A 462 -3.46 -12.99 -9.78
CA GLN A 462 -3.15 -14.29 -10.38
C GLN A 462 -4.21 -15.30 -9.95
N HIS A 463 -4.91 -15.86 -10.94
CA HIS A 463 -5.84 -16.98 -10.77
C HIS A 463 -6.99 -16.78 -9.77
N GLN A 464 -7.31 -15.53 -9.47
CA GLN A 464 -8.44 -15.13 -8.64
C GLN A 464 -9.17 -13.98 -9.34
N ALA A 465 -10.46 -13.82 -9.03
CA ALA A 465 -11.22 -12.67 -9.50
C ALA A 465 -10.74 -11.41 -8.76
N GLY A 466 -10.75 -10.27 -9.44
CA GLY A 466 -10.45 -8.96 -8.86
C GLY A 466 -9.05 -8.43 -9.15
N TYR A 467 -8.71 -7.35 -8.44
CA TYR A 467 -7.51 -6.55 -8.68
C TYR A 467 -6.81 -6.23 -7.38
N ASP A 468 -5.49 -6.21 -7.43
CA ASP A 468 -4.66 -5.67 -6.35
C ASP A 468 -4.28 -4.23 -6.65
N HIS A 469 -4.25 -3.42 -5.59
CA HIS A 469 -3.90 -2.02 -5.65
C HIS A 469 -2.61 -1.80 -4.90
N TYR A 470 -1.60 -1.31 -5.62
CA TYR A 470 -0.32 -0.87 -5.09
C TYR A 470 -0.32 0.64 -5.00
N TRP A 471 -0.60 1.16 -3.82
CA TRP A 471 -0.68 2.60 -3.58
C TRP A 471 0.73 3.16 -3.41
N SER A 472 1.06 4.18 -4.20
CA SER A 472 2.27 4.95 -3.98
C SER A 472 2.01 6.03 -2.94
N VAL A 473 2.89 6.08 -1.95
CA VAL A 473 2.80 7.00 -0.81
C VAL A 473 4.07 7.80 -0.69
N ASN A 474 3.93 9.08 -0.33
CA ASN A 474 5.03 9.92 0.12
C ASN A 474 4.84 10.29 1.60
N MET A 475 5.65 9.66 2.46
CA MET A 475 5.62 9.82 3.92
C MET A 475 6.32 11.10 4.43
N GLY A 476 7.01 11.86 3.57
CA GLY A 476 7.72 13.07 4.01
C GLY A 476 8.93 12.84 4.91
N TRP A 477 9.71 11.79 4.62
CA TRP A 477 10.88 11.34 5.35
C TRP A 477 12.16 11.25 4.50
N GLY A 478 12.26 12.06 3.44
CA GLY A 478 13.44 12.09 2.60
C GLY A 478 13.49 10.94 1.59
N LYS A 479 14.68 10.42 1.30
CA LYS A 479 14.91 9.38 0.28
C LYS A 479 14.12 8.08 0.49
N ARG A 480 13.68 7.80 1.72
CA ARG A 480 12.94 6.58 2.09
C ARG A 480 11.42 6.77 2.13
N SER A 481 10.93 7.94 1.71
CA SER A 481 9.51 8.32 1.85
C SER A 481 8.59 7.62 0.86
N ARG A 482 9.15 7.25 -0.30
CA ARG A 482 8.39 6.73 -1.43
C ARG A 482 8.26 5.23 -1.30
N VAL A 483 7.03 4.81 -1.04
CA VAL A 483 6.71 3.43 -0.77
C VAL A 483 5.53 3.01 -1.61
N TYR A 484 5.55 1.78 -2.09
CA TYR A 484 4.37 1.11 -2.63
C TYR A 484 3.94 0.05 -1.63
N PHE A 485 2.64 -0.01 -1.33
CA PHE A 485 2.09 -1.06 -0.48
C PHE A 485 0.84 -1.66 -1.11
N ARG A 486 0.72 -2.98 -1.00
CA ARG A 486 -0.35 -3.79 -1.63
C ARG A 486 -1.58 -3.82 -0.73
N THR A 487 -2.73 -3.63 -1.32
CA THR A 487 -4.01 -3.84 -0.65
C THR A 487 -5.02 -4.56 -1.54
N SER A 488 -5.91 -5.27 -0.86
CA SER A 488 -7.06 -6.00 -1.37
C SER A 488 -8.30 -5.12 -1.19
N ASN A 489 -9.22 -5.10 -2.17
CA ASN A 489 -10.58 -4.53 -2.03
C ASN A 489 -10.68 -3.09 -1.46
N ASP A 490 -9.95 -2.13 -2.03
CA ASP A 490 -10.10 -0.69 -1.76
C ASP A 490 -9.87 -0.25 -0.29
N LEU A 491 -9.12 -1.02 0.52
CA LEU A 491 -8.61 -0.59 1.84
C LEU A 491 -9.68 -0.38 2.93
N GLN A 492 -10.86 -0.99 2.82
CA GLN A 492 -11.92 -0.83 3.82
C GLN A 492 -11.67 -1.71 5.08
N ASP A 493 -11.82 -1.09 6.26
CA ASP A 493 -11.87 -1.73 7.59
C ASP A 493 -10.67 -2.62 7.96
N CYS A 494 -9.47 -2.23 7.55
CA CYS A 494 -8.25 -2.98 7.83
C CYS A 494 -7.44 -2.33 8.95
N ASP A 495 -7.77 -2.71 10.19
CA ASP A 495 -7.02 -2.30 11.37
C ASP A 495 -5.89 -3.28 11.63
N VAL A 496 -4.67 -2.78 11.83
CA VAL A 496 -3.52 -3.61 12.21
C VAL A 496 -2.83 -3.03 13.44
N VAL A 497 -2.45 -3.93 14.33
CA VAL A 497 -1.67 -3.63 15.53
C VAL A 497 -0.28 -4.22 15.34
N PHE A 498 0.75 -3.42 15.64
CA PHE A 498 2.15 -3.83 15.49
C PHE A 498 3.05 -3.17 16.54
N PRO A 499 4.16 -3.81 16.94
CA PRO A 499 5.05 -3.25 17.95
C PRO A 499 5.90 -2.08 17.39
N ASP A 500 6.05 -1.02 18.19
CA ASP A 500 7.06 0.02 18.01
C ASP A 500 8.43 -0.39 18.58
N ASP A 501 9.39 0.53 18.51
CA ASP A 501 10.77 0.30 18.95
C ASP A 501 10.89 0.21 20.48
N ASP A 502 9.91 0.73 21.22
CA ASP A 502 9.80 0.65 22.68
C ASP A 502 8.97 -0.58 23.13
N ASN A 503 8.62 -1.49 22.20
CA ASN A 503 7.74 -2.65 22.39
C ASN A 503 6.31 -2.32 22.86
N ASN A 504 5.82 -1.12 22.61
CA ASN A 504 4.40 -0.81 22.71
C ASN A 504 3.67 -1.31 21.47
N ASN A 505 2.45 -1.80 21.64
CA ASN A 505 1.58 -2.10 20.51
C ASN A 505 0.99 -0.79 19.97
N ILE A 506 1.23 -0.48 18.70
CA ILE A 506 0.70 0.68 17.98
C ILE A 506 -0.38 0.24 16.99
N ALA A 507 -1.44 1.02 16.89
CA ALA A 507 -2.49 0.86 15.89
C ALA A 507 -2.76 2.17 15.14
N TYR A 508 -2.94 2.05 13.82
CA TYR A 508 -3.55 3.11 13.01
C TYR A 508 -4.85 2.59 12.42
N TYR A 509 -5.90 3.38 12.60
CA TYR A 509 -7.27 3.01 12.25
C TYR A 509 -7.70 3.74 10.98
N THR A 510 -8.02 2.98 9.93
CA THR A 510 -8.46 3.57 8.64
C THR A 510 -9.74 4.43 8.79
N GLN A 511 -10.61 4.03 9.71
CA GLN A 511 -11.82 4.74 10.15
C GLN A 511 -11.53 6.01 10.96
N GLU A 512 -10.29 6.24 11.39
CA GLU A 512 -9.91 7.49 12.06
C GLU A 512 -9.11 8.42 11.15
N MET A 513 -8.51 7.88 10.08
CA MET A 513 -7.82 8.67 9.06
C MET A 513 -8.78 9.65 8.37
N THR A 514 -8.37 10.91 8.31
CA THR A 514 -9.00 11.93 7.49
C THR A 514 -8.45 11.87 6.09
N MET A 515 -9.32 11.83 5.09
CA MET A 515 -8.98 11.86 3.67
C MET A 515 -9.52 13.11 2.99
N LEU A 516 -8.62 13.85 2.35
CA LEU A 516 -8.94 14.92 1.41
C LEU A 516 -8.52 14.48 0.00
N TYR A 517 -9.41 14.63 -0.97
CA TYR A 517 -9.22 14.09 -2.32
C TYR A 517 -9.69 15.08 -3.38
N ASN A 518 -9.41 14.78 -4.66
CA ASN A 518 -9.68 15.66 -5.80
C ASN A 518 -9.04 17.04 -5.62
N ILE A 519 -7.84 17.07 -5.03
CA ILE A 519 -7.14 18.30 -4.68
C ILE A 519 -6.64 18.98 -5.94
N THR A 520 -6.99 20.25 -6.12
CA THR A 520 -6.61 21.06 -7.28
C THR A 520 -6.22 22.47 -6.83
N ARG A 521 -5.44 23.15 -7.67
CA ARG A 521 -5.14 24.57 -7.50
C ARG A 521 -6.43 25.40 -7.52
N LYS A 522 -6.46 26.46 -6.72
CA LYS A 522 -7.52 27.47 -6.73
C LYS A 522 -7.46 28.41 -7.90
#